data_AF-A0A932S172-F1
#
_entry.id   AF-A0A932S172-F1
#
_cell.length_a   1.000
_cell.length_b   1.000
_cell.length_c   1.000
_cell.angle_alpha   90.00
_cell.angle_beta   90.00
_cell.angle_gamma   90.00
#
_symmetry.space_group_name_H-M   'P 1'
#
loop_
_entity.id
_entity.type
_entity.pdbx_description
1 polymer ?
#
loop_
_entity_poly.entity_id
_entity_poly.type
_entity_poly.pdbx_seq_one_letter_code
_entity_poly.pdbx_strand_id
1 'polypeptide(L)'
;MNNTKPTRKNTSRAPVLAASVIAFCFSLHLVDANASEQLATEKNCFNCHAISIKKIGPSFIAVATSYASQSKANERLSKKIREGSWGTWGWRPMPANTHVNEEEALQLALWILSLKDSEMKEAALHTNQRLTHDQHIQQQKIEHHRTDRHGTPAAGWIAFQ
;
A
#
# COMPACT_ATOMS: atom_id res chain seq x y z
N MET A 1 56.59 -43.81 34.57
CA MET A 1 55.26 -43.30 34.17
C MET A 1 55.22 -41.85 34.65
N ASN A 2 55.10 -40.78 33.87
CA ASN A 2 54.75 -40.53 32.48
C ASN A 2 55.12 -39.05 32.19
N ASN A 3 55.90 -38.86 31.13
CA ASN A 3 55.75 -37.81 30.10
C ASN A 3 55.97 -36.30 30.42
N THR A 4 57.19 -35.86 30.06
CA THR A 4 57.52 -34.79 29.09
C THR A 4 57.04 -33.34 29.29
N LYS A 5 58.04 -32.47 29.47
CA LYS A 5 58.07 -31.04 29.07
C LYS A 5 57.64 -30.88 27.59
N PRO A 6 57.07 -29.73 27.15
CA PRO A 6 57.98 -28.68 26.66
C PRO A 6 57.48 -27.23 26.83
N THR A 7 58.36 -26.36 26.39
CA THR A 7 58.53 -24.92 26.55
C THR A 7 57.52 -24.02 25.84
N ARG A 8 57.29 -22.85 26.46
CA ARG A 8 56.60 -21.66 25.93
C ARG A 8 57.21 -21.20 24.61
N LYS A 9 56.41 -21.10 23.55
CA LYS A 9 56.75 -20.34 22.34
C LYS A 9 55.66 -19.30 22.07
N ASN A 10 56.01 -18.05 22.34
CA ASN A 10 55.31 -16.87 21.83
C ASN A 10 55.89 -16.58 20.45
N THR A 11 55.09 -16.70 19.38
CA THR A 11 55.35 -16.03 18.10
C THR A 11 54.04 -15.73 17.38
N SER A 12 53.79 -14.44 17.22
CA SER A 12 52.83 -13.75 16.34
C SER A 12 52.81 -14.23 14.89
N ARG A 13 51.61 -14.25 14.26
CA ARG A 13 51.22 -13.57 13.00
C ARG A 13 49.96 -14.22 12.40
N ALA A 14 49.03 -13.35 11.98
CA ALA A 14 47.66 -13.61 11.47
C ALA A 14 47.65 -14.17 10.03
N PRO A 15 46.54 -14.10 9.26
CA PRO A 15 45.09 -14.26 9.52
C PRO A 15 44.57 -15.48 8.69
N VAL A 16 43.26 -15.56 8.41
CA VAL A 16 42.60 -16.28 7.29
C VAL A 16 41.60 -17.37 7.74
N LEU A 17 40.34 -17.16 7.33
CA LEU A 17 39.19 -18.07 7.23
C LEU A 17 38.38 -18.41 8.49
N ALA A 18 37.25 -17.71 8.63
CA ALA A 18 35.91 -18.29 8.90
C ALA A 18 34.88 -17.13 8.97
N ALA A 19 33.64 -17.22 8.55
CA ALA A 19 32.88 -18.06 7.62
C ALA A 19 31.50 -17.37 7.52
N SER A 20 30.93 -17.34 6.32
CA SER A 20 29.51 -17.06 6.01
C SER A 20 28.81 -15.90 6.71
N VAL A 21 28.88 -14.71 6.11
CA VAL A 21 27.77 -13.76 6.19
C VAL A 21 26.62 -14.37 5.38
N ILE A 22 25.57 -14.83 6.06
CA ILE A 22 24.32 -15.25 5.43
C ILE A 22 23.76 -14.02 4.73
N ALA A 23 24.04 -13.91 3.43
CA ALA A 23 23.36 -13.01 2.52
C ALA A 23 21.90 -13.50 2.40
N PHE A 24 21.07 -13.07 3.36
CA PHE A 24 19.63 -13.14 3.21
C PHE A 24 19.27 -12.11 2.14
N CYS A 25 19.40 -12.49 0.87
CA CYS A 25 18.80 -11.78 -0.24
C CYS A 25 17.28 -11.91 -0.05
N PHE A 26 16.72 -11.00 0.73
CA PHE A 26 15.29 -10.74 0.74
C PHE A 26 14.98 -10.11 -0.62
N SER A 27 14.74 -10.95 -1.62
CA SER A 27 14.24 -10.54 -2.93
C SER A 27 12.88 -9.88 -2.70
N LEU A 28 12.92 -8.56 -2.52
CA LEU A 28 11.73 -7.73 -2.46
C LEU A 28 11.10 -7.80 -3.86
N HIS A 29 10.12 -8.69 -4.02
CA HIS A 29 9.24 -8.65 -5.18
C HIS A 29 8.43 -7.36 -5.06
N LEU A 30 8.90 -6.31 -5.73
CA LEU A 30 8.13 -5.12 -5.98
C LEU A 30 6.97 -5.53 -6.89
N VAL A 31 5.81 -5.77 -6.29
CA VAL A 31 4.56 -5.96 -7.02
C VAL A 31 4.15 -4.58 -7.50
N ASP A 32 4.41 -4.27 -8.77
CA ASP A 32 3.98 -2.99 -9.35
C ASP A 32 2.45 -2.94 -9.37
N ALA A 33 1.88 -2.13 -8.49
CA ALA A 33 0.43 -1.97 -8.38
C ALA A 33 -0.21 -1.52 -9.71
N ASN A 34 0.53 -0.72 -10.51
CA ASN A 34 0.11 -0.32 -11.86
C ASN A 34 0.05 -1.48 -12.86
N ALA A 35 1.00 -2.42 -12.79
CA ALA A 35 1.02 -3.57 -13.70
C ALA A 35 -0.16 -4.51 -13.44
N SER A 36 -0.59 -4.64 -12.18
CA SER A 36 -1.74 -5.48 -11.82
C SER A 36 -3.08 -4.86 -12.24
N GLU A 37 -3.20 -3.53 -12.21
CA GLU A 37 -4.39 -2.83 -12.73
C GLU A 37 -4.48 -2.93 -14.26
N GLN A 38 -3.34 -2.83 -14.96
CA GLN A 38 -3.27 -3.08 -16.40
C GLN A 38 -3.66 -4.52 -16.73
N LEU A 39 -3.14 -5.50 -15.98
CA LEU A 39 -3.53 -6.90 -16.11
C LEU A 39 -5.03 -7.10 -15.90
N ALA A 40 -5.64 -6.44 -14.91
CA ALA A 40 -7.09 -6.49 -14.69
C ALA A 40 -7.87 -5.89 -15.87
N THR A 41 -7.31 -4.89 -16.55
CA THR A 41 -7.87 -4.31 -17.77
C THR A 41 -7.76 -5.29 -18.95
N GLU A 42 -6.59 -5.85 -19.19
CA GLU A 42 -6.33 -6.83 -20.26
C GLU A 42 -7.18 -8.10 -20.11
N LYS A 43 -7.37 -8.56 -18.87
CA LYS A 43 -8.22 -9.70 -18.55
C LYS A 43 -9.70 -9.33 -18.40
N ASN A 44 -10.10 -8.13 -18.82
CA ASN A 44 -11.48 -7.65 -18.91
C ASN A 44 -12.26 -7.64 -17.57
N CYS A 45 -11.57 -7.54 -16.44
CA CYS A 45 -12.20 -7.57 -15.12
C CYS A 45 -13.13 -6.34 -14.91
N PHE A 46 -12.78 -5.20 -15.49
CA PHE A 46 -13.54 -3.93 -15.38
C PHE A 46 -14.88 -3.89 -16.12
N ASN A 47 -15.16 -4.91 -16.95
CA ASN A 47 -16.48 -5.06 -17.58
C ASN A 47 -17.56 -5.34 -16.53
N CYS A 48 -17.21 -6.06 -15.47
CA CYS A 48 -18.13 -6.46 -14.41
C CYS A 48 -17.82 -5.82 -13.05
N HIS A 49 -16.57 -5.45 -12.80
CA HIS A 49 -16.10 -4.88 -11.55
C HIS A 49 -15.64 -3.43 -11.71
N ALA A 50 -15.51 -2.74 -10.59
CA ALA A 50 -14.86 -1.43 -10.49
C ALA A 50 -14.10 -1.34 -9.16
N ILE A 51 -13.21 -0.35 -9.03
CA ILE A 51 -12.37 -0.19 -7.84
C ILE A 51 -13.22 -0.01 -6.57
N SER A 52 -14.08 1.02 -6.55
CA SER A 52 -14.86 1.42 -5.37
C SER A 52 -16.37 1.21 -5.51
N ILE A 53 -16.91 1.25 -6.73
CA ILE A 53 -18.34 1.13 -6.97
C ILE A 53 -18.78 -0.30 -7.32
N LYS A 54 -19.98 -0.68 -6.88
CA LYS A 54 -20.61 -1.93 -7.31
C LYS A 54 -21.12 -1.78 -8.74
N LYS A 55 -20.81 -2.74 -9.61
CA LYS A 55 -21.36 -2.85 -10.97
C LYS A 55 -22.20 -4.13 -11.06
N ILE A 56 -21.80 -5.08 -11.91
CA ILE A 56 -22.37 -6.42 -12.02
C ILE A 56 -21.87 -7.26 -10.85
N GLY A 57 -20.57 -7.20 -10.61
CA GLY A 57 -19.92 -7.77 -9.44
C GLY A 57 -19.74 -6.73 -8.31
N PRO A 58 -19.28 -7.17 -7.14
CA PRO A 58 -18.85 -6.28 -6.06
C PRO A 58 -17.69 -5.39 -6.51
N SER A 59 -17.49 -4.26 -5.82
CA SER A 59 -16.27 -3.48 -6.01
C SER A 59 -15.04 -4.25 -5.53
N PHE A 60 -13.87 -4.00 -6.10
CA PHE A 60 -12.64 -4.66 -5.66
C PHE A 60 -12.33 -4.38 -4.19
N ILE A 61 -12.64 -3.18 -3.72
CA ILE A 61 -12.52 -2.81 -2.30
C ILE A 61 -13.45 -3.63 -1.41
N ALA A 62 -14.69 -3.89 -1.83
CA ALA A 62 -15.60 -4.76 -1.08
C ALA A 62 -15.10 -6.20 -1.03
N VAL A 63 -14.48 -6.69 -2.12
CA VAL A 63 -13.79 -7.98 -2.15
C VAL A 63 -12.63 -7.98 -1.16
N ALA A 64 -11.75 -6.97 -1.22
CA ALA A 64 -10.62 -6.83 -0.31
C ALA A 64 -11.04 -6.86 1.16
N THR A 65 -12.10 -6.13 1.49
CA THR A 65 -12.65 -6.05 2.84
C THR A 65 -13.21 -7.39 3.32
N SER A 66 -13.92 -8.12 2.47
CA SER A 66 -14.51 -9.42 2.83
C SER A 66 -13.46 -10.52 3.03
N TYR A 67 -12.30 -10.41 2.37
CA TYR A 67 -11.20 -11.36 2.48
C TYR A 67 -10.16 -10.97 3.55
N ALA A 68 -10.23 -9.77 4.10
CA ALA A 68 -9.22 -9.24 5.03
C ALA A 68 -9.03 -10.08 6.31
N SER A 69 -10.06 -10.79 6.78
CA SER A 69 -10.00 -11.63 7.99
C SER A 69 -9.72 -13.11 7.71
N GLN A 70 -9.53 -13.49 6.44
CA GLN A 70 -9.39 -14.89 6.05
C GLN A 70 -7.91 -15.29 5.96
N SER A 71 -7.57 -16.43 6.57
CA SER A 71 -6.26 -17.06 6.34
C SER A 71 -6.10 -17.42 4.86
N LYS A 72 -4.91 -17.17 4.30
CA LYS A 72 -4.60 -17.47 2.90
C LYS A 72 -5.56 -16.79 1.91
N ALA A 73 -5.96 -15.55 2.20
CA ALA A 73 -6.87 -14.75 1.38
C ALA A 73 -6.44 -14.68 -0.09
N ASN A 74 -5.15 -14.52 -0.35
CA ASN A 74 -4.55 -14.49 -1.69
C ASN A 74 -4.78 -15.80 -2.46
N GLU A 75 -4.47 -16.97 -1.87
CA GLU A 75 -4.66 -18.28 -2.51
C GLU A 75 -6.15 -18.59 -2.75
N ARG A 76 -7.00 -18.24 -1.79
CA ARG A 76 -8.45 -18.47 -1.92
C ARG A 76 -9.05 -17.58 -3.00
N LEU A 77 -8.65 -16.32 -3.05
CA LEU A 77 -9.13 -15.35 -4.03
C LEU A 77 -8.60 -15.69 -5.43
N SER A 78 -7.33 -16.08 -5.57
CA SER A 78 -6.77 -16.50 -6.87
C SER A 78 -7.50 -17.71 -7.44
N LYS A 79 -7.82 -18.69 -6.60
CA LYS A 79 -8.65 -19.84 -6.98
C LYS A 79 -10.04 -19.40 -7.45
N LYS A 80 -10.69 -18.46 -6.74
CA LYS A 80 -11.99 -17.92 -7.15
C LYS A 80 -11.92 -17.14 -8.45
N ILE A 81 -10.85 -16.39 -8.71
CA ILE A 81 -10.64 -15.69 -9.98
C ILE A 81 -10.63 -16.69 -11.14
N ARG A 82 -9.94 -17.82 -11.00
CA ARG A 82 -9.85 -18.84 -12.05
C ARG A 82 -11.12 -19.67 -12.22
N GLU A 83 -11.64 -20.20 -11.11
CA GLU A 83 -12.77 -21.14 -11.11
C GLU A 83 -14.14 -20.47 -11.17
N GLY A 84 -14.19 -19.16 -10.94
CA GLY A 84 -15.44 -18.44 -10.76
C GLY A 84 -15.98 -18.57 -9.33
N SER A 85 -17.15 -17.97 -9.10
CA SER A 85 -17.81 -18.01 -7.80
C SER A 85 -19.33 -18.06 -7.95
N TRP A 86 -19.98 -18.83 -7.08
CA TRP A 86 -21.44 -18.94 -7.02
C TRP A 86 -21.91 -18.63 -5.59
N GLY A 87 -22.97 -17.84 -5.45
CA GLY A 87 -23.63 -17.58 -4.17
C GLY A 87 -22.87 -16.68 -3.18
N THR A 88 -21.57 -16.43 -3.37
CA THR A 88 -20.77 -15.58 -2.47
C THR A 88 -21.15 -14.11 -2.56
N TRP A 89 -21.55 -13.63 -3.74
CA TRP A 89 -21.77 -12.20 -4.02
C TRP A 89 -23.20 -11.88 -4.49
N GLY A 90 -24.09 -12.86 -4.37
CA GLY A 90 -25.47 -12.80 -4.84
C GLY A 90 -25.82 -13.95 -5.79
N TRP A 91 -26.97 -13.82 -6.44
CA TRP A 91 -27.50 -14.83 -7.35
C TRP A 91 -26.73 -14.93 -8.67
N ARG A 92 -26.14 -13.82 -9.15
CA ARG A 92 -25.33 -13.79 -10.37
C ARG A 92 -23.97 -14.45 -10.11
N PRO A 93 -23.64 -15.55 -10.79
CA PRO A 93 -22.32 -16.17 -10.65
C PRO A 93 -21.24 -15.37 -11.38
N MET A 94 -20.04 -15.38 -10.83
CA MET A 94 -18.84 -14.97 -11.54
C MET A 94 -18.38 -16.15 -12.42
N PRO A 95 -18.28 -15.99 -13.75
CA PRO A 95 -17.78 -17.04 -14.65
C PRO A 95 -16.34 -17.45 -14.31
N ALA A 96 -15.97 -18.67 -14.71
CA ALA A 96 -14.58 -19.11 -14.65
C ALA A 96 -13.73 -18.33 -15.67
N ASN A 97 -12.62 -17.74 -15.24
CA ASN A 97 -11.70 -17.03 -16.11
C ASN A 97 -10.58 -17.97 -16.57
N THR A 98 -10.88 -18.79 -17.57
CA THR A 98 -9.95 -19.82 -18.09
C THR A 98 -8.70 -19.25 -18.79
N HIS A 99 -8.73 -17.97 -19.13
CA HIS A 99 -7.62 -17.24 -19.78
C HIS A 99 -6.69 -16.54 -18.78
N VAL A 100 -6.87 -16.78 -17.48
CA VAL A 100 -6.00 -16.28 -16.41
C VAL A 100 -5.22 -17.48 -15.85
N ASN A 101 -3.90 -17.42 -15.91
CA ASN A 101 -3.04 -18.45 -15.32
C ASN A 101 -2.95 -18.28 -13.78
N GLU A 102 -2.25 -19.20 -13.12
CA GLU A 102 -2.18 -19.21 -11.65
C GLU A 102 -1.40 -18.02 -11.10
N GLU A 103 -0.32 -17.66 -11.77
CA GLU A 103 0.57 -16.56 -11.40
C GLU A 103 -0.15 -15.22 -11.54
N GLU A 104 -0.82 -14.99 -12.67
CA GLU A 104 -1.66 -13.81 -12.94
C GLU A 104 -2.80 -13.72 -11.93
N ALA A 105 -3.47 -14.83 -11.62
CA ALA A 105 -4.55 -14.84 -10.63
C ALA A 105 -4.05 -14.48 -9.23
N LEU A 106 -2.85 -14.91 -8.86
CA LEU A 106 -2.23 -14.56 -7.58
C LEU A 106 -1.83 -13.08 -7.54
N GLN A 107 -1.26 -12.55 -8.63
CA GLN A 107 -0.94 -11.12 -8.75
C GLN A 107 -2.20 -10.26 -8.63
N LEU A 108 -3.26 -10.60 -9.37
CA LEU A 108 -4.55 -9.92 -9.28
C LEU A 108 -5.15 -9.99 -7.87
N ALA A 109 -5.08 -11.16 -7.21
CA ALA A 109 -5.59 -11.31 -5.85
C ALA A 109 -4.83 -10.44 -4.85
N LEU A 110 -3.49 -10.39 -4.93
CA LEU A 110 -2.66 -9.55 -4.07
C LEU A 110 -2.96 -8.07 -4.29
N TRP A 111 -3.11 -7.65 -5.55
CA TRP A 111 -3.49 -6.29 -5.89
C TRP A 111 -4.88 -5.92 -5.36
N ILE A 112 -5.90 -6.77 -5.56
CA ILE A 112 -7.25 -6.52 -5.01
C ILE A 112 -7.18 -6.33 -3.49
N LEU A 113 -6.45 -7.19 -2.78
CA LEU A 113 -6.33 -7.11 -1.34
C LEU A 113 -5.63 -5.82 -0.86
N SER A 114 -4.69 -5.27 -1.63
CA SER A 114 -4.00 -4.02 -1.29
C SER A 114 -4.87 -2.78 -1.49
N LEU A 115 -5.93 -2.86 -2.31
CA LEU A 115 -6.81 -1.71 -2.57
C LEU A 115 -7.51 -1.19 -1.31
N LYS A 116 -7.78 -2.06 -0.34
CA LYS A 116 -8.31 -1.65 0.97
C LYS A 116 -7.42 -0.59 1.63
N ASP A 117 -6.11 -0.81 1.63
CA ASP A 117 -5.17 0.08 2.29
C ASP A 117 -4.97 1.39 1.49
N SER A 118 -5.06 1.31 0.16
CA SER A 118 -5.01 2.50 -0.71
C SER A 118 -6.17 3.45 -0.48
N GLU A 119 -7.40 2.94 -0.30
CA GLU A 119 -8.56 3.77 0.00
C GLU A 119 -8.45 4.42 1.38
N MET A 120 -7.98 3.68 2.38
CA MET A 120 -7.75 4.24 3.72
C MET A 120 -6.66 5.32 3.71
N LYS A 121 -5.61 5.15 2.89
CA LYS A 121 -4.56 6.15 2.71
C LYS A 121 -5.08 7.40 2.01
N GLU A 122 -5.91 7.24 0.98
CA GLU A 122 -6.51 8.37 0.24
C GLU A 122 -7.55 9.09 1.10
N ALA A 123 -8.38 8.37 1.85
CA ALA A 123 -9.32 8.94 2.81
C ALA A 123 -8.61 9.71 3.93
N ALA A 124 -7.47 9.19 4.42
CA ALA A 124 -6.63 9.88 5.38
C ALA A 124 -5.96 11.13 4.77
N LEU A 125 -5.51 11.06 3.52
CA LEU A 125 -4.94 12.22 2.81
C LEU A 125 -5.98 13.34 2.65
N HIS A 126 -7.18 13.00 2.20
CA HIS A 126 -8.25 13.97 1.96
C HIS A 126 -8.76 14.59 3.27
N THR A 127 -8.74 13.84 4.38
CA THR A 127 -9.05 14.37 5.71
C THR A 127 -7.99 15.38 6.16
N ASN A 128 -6.70 15.06 5.98
CA ASN A 128 -5.60 15.99 6.30
C ASN A 128 -5.64 17.27 5.44
N GLN A 129 -5.97 17.17 4.15
CA GLN A 129 -6.12 18.33 3.27
C GLN A 129 -7.31 19.22 3.64
N ARG A 130 -8.44 18.63 4.09
CA ARG A 130 -9.57 19.41 4.58
C ARG A 130 -9.23 20.14 5.88
N LEU A 131 -8.53 19.46 6.80
CA LEU A 131 -8.07 20.06 8.05
C LEU A 131 -7.13 21.24 7.82
N THR A 132 -6.20 21.15 6.87
CA THR A 132 -5.30 22.27 6.54
C THR A 132 -6.05 23.45 5.92
N HIS A 133 -7.06 23.19 5.10
CA HIS A 133 -7.92 24.24 4.53
C HIS A 133 -8.73 24.97 5.61
N ASP A 134 -9.34 24.23 6.54
CA ASP A 134 -10.11 24.81 7.65
C ASP A 134 -9.21 25.64 8.59
N GLN A 135 -7.98 25.17 8.85
CA GLN A 135 -6.98 25.93 9.62
C GLN A 135 -6.60 27.24 8.91
N HIS A 136 -6.47 27.23 7.59
CA HIS A 136 -6.16 28.42 6.81
C HIS A 136 -7.30 29.45 6.86
N ILE A 137 -8.55 29.00 6.72
CA ILE A 137 -9.74 29.86 6.86
C ILE A 137 -9.81 30.48 8.26
N GLN A 138 -9.50 29.71 9.30
CA GLN A 138 -9.55 30.21 10.67
C GLN A 138 -8.46 31.25 10.95
N GLN A 139 -7.25 31.07 10.41
CA GLN A 139 -6.18 32.08 10.50
C GLN A 139 -6.57 33.38 9.79
N GLN A 140 -7.19 33.29 8.61
CA GLN A 140 -7.68 34.46 7.88
C GLN A 140 -8.78 35.20 8.63
N LYS A 141 -9.72 34.49 9.27
CA LYS A 141 -10.76 35.10 10.13
C LYS A 141 -10.17 35.77 11.36
N ILE A 142 -9.13 35.18 11.97
CA ILE A 142 -8.43 35.78 13.11
C ILE A 142 -7.71 37.08 12.69
N GLU A 143 -7.04 37.09 11.54
CA GLU A 143 -6.39 38.30 11.02
C GLU A 143 -7.41 39.38 10.65
N HIS A 144 -8.52 39.00 9.99
CA HIS A 144 -9.59 39.94 9.66
C HIS A 144 -10.22 40.53 10.93
N HIS A 145 -10.53 39.73 11.95
CA HIS A 145 -10.98 40.27 13.24
C HIS A 145 -9.93 41.05 14.03
N ARG A 146 -8.63 40.94 13.68
CA ARG A 146 -7.56 41.76 14.24
C ARG A 146 -7.53 43.16 13.62
N THR A 147 -7.84 43.29 12.33
CA THR A 147 -7.93 44.58 11.63
C THR A 147 -9.09 45.44 12.13
N ASP A 148 -10.15 44.82 12.66
CA ASP A 148 -11.37 45.52 13.06
C ASP A 148 -11.32 46.06 14.51
N ARG A 149 -10.53 45.43 15.38
CA ARG A 149 -10.33 45.87 16.77
C ARG A 149 -9.32 47.01 16.92
N HIS A 150 -8.52 47.27 15.88
CA HIS A 150 -7.68 48.45 15.78
C HIS A 150 -8.28 49.41 14.76
N GLY A 151 -9.33 50.13 15.16
CA GLY A 151 -9.79 51.29 14.40
C GLY A 151 -8.68 52.33 14.30
N THR A 152 -7.87 52.26 13.25
CA THR A 152 -7.21 53.35 12.52
C THR A 152 -6.35 52.76 11.39
N PRO A 153 -6.59 53.11 10.11
CA PRO A 153 -5.55 52.97 9.11
C PRO A 153 -4.48 54.03 9.42
N ALA A 154 -3.32 53.62 9.93
CA ALA A 154 -2.19 54.52 10.04
C ALA A 154 -1.73 54.87 8.61
N ALA A 155 -2.07 56.09 8.22
CA ALA A 155 -1.65 56.78 7.01
C ALA A 155 -0.14 56.62 6.76
N GLY A 156 0.23 56.22 5.55
CA GLY A 156 1.62 56.02 5.17
C GLY A 156 1.85 55.93 3.67
N TRP A 157 1.21 56.81 2.88
CA TRP A 157 1.51 56.98 1.45
C TRP A 157 1.46 58.46 1.06
N ILE A 158 2.36 59.29 1.60
CA ILE A 158 2.74 60.57 0.99
C ILE A 158 4.23 60.79 1.21
N ALA A 159 5.02 60.54 0.16
CA ALA A 159 6.23 61.25 -0.25
C ALA A 159 7.09 60.31 -1.10
N PHE A 160 7.19 60.56 -2.40
CA PHE A 160 8.45 61.03 -3.00
C PHE A 160 8.19 61.47 -4.44
N GLN A 161 8.68 62.66 -4.70
CA GLN A 161 8.73 63.42 -5.93
C GLN A 161 10.09 63.19 -6.58
#